data_AF-A0A158Q4I2-F1
#
_entry.id   AF-A0A158Q4I2-F1
#
_cell.length_a   1.000
_cell.length_b   1.000
_cell.length_c   1.000
_cell.angle_alpha   90.00
_cell.angle_beta   90.00
_cell.angle_gamma   90.00
#
_symmetry.space_group_name_H-M   'P 1'
#
loop_
_entity.id
_entity.type
_entity.pdbx_description
1 polymer ?
#
loop_
_entity_poly.entity_id
_entity_poly.type
_entity_poly.pdbx_seq_one_letter_code
_entity_poly.pdbx_strand_id
1 'polypeptide(L)'
;MEAIENENVPNDYAEVRNLLRQYYSRAARKYGTSFDYNSQKINEALKNTPFDDGTEVSVNRNEGIVGDLFENDILLTLPQAKVILQEIKSKQKRQAIRAKEYFWPTTTIFYTFGISDARWQNIIKLGLKHIESKTCMRFKEGIAREGIFFTRGHGCWSAVGRIGGQQVISIGYGCDSIGIIIHEVLHALGLWHEQSRTDRDNFVQIIFRNIYQGTQGNFEKRSVYNTDNMNQPYDLGSIMHYGPKAFTFDYSR
;
A
#
# COMPACT_ATOMS: atom_id res chain seq x y z
N MET A 1 -14.25 -24.34 -16.15
CA MET A 1 -13.64 -23.09 -16.64
C MET A 1 -12.25 -23.07 -16.03
N GLU A 2 -11.24 -23.33 -16.85
CA GLU A 2 -9.86 -23.62 -16.42
C GLU A 2 -9.31 -22.50 -15.53
N ALA A 3 -8.88 -22.86 -14.32
CA ALA A 3 -8.02 -22.01 -13.53
C ALA A 3 -6.68 -21.93 -14.27
N ILE A 4 -6.42 -20.78 -14.90
CA ILE A 4 -5.06 -20.43 -15.34
C ILE A 4 -4.29 -20.16 -14.04
N GLU A 5 -3.79 -21.21 -13.41
CA GLU A 5 -2.74 -21.10 -12.40
C GLU A 5 -1.50 -20.56 -13.13
N ASN A 6 -1.26 -19.28 -12.96
CA ASN A 6 -0.11 -18.60 -13.54
C ASN A 6 1.15 -19.10 -12.80
N GLU A 7 1.83 -20.10 -13.36
CA GLU A 7 3.02 -20.77 -12.78
C GLU A 7 4.14 -19.80 -12.34
N ASN A 8 4.11 -18.55 -12.82
CA ASN A 8 5.09 -17.52 -12.50
C ASN A 8 4.86 -16.81 -11.15
N VAL A 9 3.67 -16.93 -10.53
CA VAL A 9 3.32 -16.15 -9.32
C VAL A 9 4.28 -16.39 -8.13
N PRO A 10 4.68 -17.64 -7.80
CA PRO A 10 5.64 -17.87 -6.71
C PRO A 10 7.02 -17.26 -6.99
N ASN A 11 7.47 -17.31 -8.25
CA ASN A 11 8.77 -16.79 -8.66
C ASN A 11 8.79 -15.25 -8.58
N ASP A 12 7.73 -14.61 -9.07
CA ASP A 12 7.58 -13.15 -9.01
C ASP A 12 7.59 -12.64 -7.56
N TYR A 13 6.94 -13.34 -6.64
CA TYR A 13 6.90 -12.94 -5.22
C TYR A 13 8.28 -13.00 -4.55
N ALA A 14 9.06 -14.06 -4.81
CA ALA A 14 10.43 -14.16 -4.30
C ALA A 14 11.33 -13.05 -4.87
N GLU A 15 11.19 -12.72 -6.15
CA GLU A 15 11.93 -11.62 -6.78
C GLU A 15 11.52 -10.26 -6.19
N VAL A 16 10.22 -10.01 -5.99
CA VAL A 16 9.69 -8.80 -5.33
C VAL A 16 10.28 -8.65 -3.93
N ARG A 17 10.27 -9.70 -3.10
CA ARG A 17 10.89 -9.67 -1.75
C ARG A 17 12.37 -9.31 -1.80
N ASN A 18 13.12 -9.86 -2.76
CA ASN A 18 14.53 -9.52 -2.93
C ASN A 18 14.73 -8.06 -3.36
N LEU A 19 13.87 -7.53 -4.23
CA LEU A 19 13.91 -6.12 -4.64
C LEU A 19 13.56 -5.18 -3.49
N LEU A 20 12.56 -5.51 -2.66
CA LEU A 20 12.22 -4.77 -1.44
C LEU A 20 13.40 -4.73 -0.47
N ARG A 21 14.05 -5.87 -0.22
CA ARG A 21 15.28 -5.91 0.60
C ARG A 21 16.35 -4.95 0.07
N GLN A 22 16.61 -4.98 -1.23
CA GLN A 22 17.59 -4.06 -1.84
C GLN A 22 17.16 -2.59 -1.69
N TYR A 23 15.87 -2.30 -1.82
CA TYR A 23 15.31 -0.97 -1.69
C TYR A 23 15.52 -0.43 -0.26
N TYR A 24 15.05 -1.16 0.76
CA TYR A 24 15.17 -0.72 2.15
C TYR A 24 16.63 -0.66 2.61
N SER A 25 17.49 -1.59 2.19
CA SER A 25 18.93 -1.50 2.49
C SER A 25 19.63 -0.31 1.78
N ARG A 26 19.11 0.18 0.64
CA ARG A 26 19.58 1.43 0.02
C ARG A 26 19.05 2.66 0.76
N ALA A 27 17.79 2.66 1.16
CA ALA A 27 17.19 3.74 1.95
C ALA A 27 17.93 3.90 3.29
N ALA A 28 18.15 2.80 4.02
CA ALA A 28 18.89 2.79 5.27
C ALA A 28 20.27 3.45 5.15
N ARG A 29 21.02 3.12 4.10
CA ARG A 29 22.35 3.69 3.82
C ARG A 29 22.31 5.19 3.56
N LYS A 30 21.29 5.68 2.85
CA LYS A 30 21.08 7.11 2.59
C LYS A 30 20.90 7.91 3.89
N TYR A 31 20.35 7.30 4.93
CA TYR A 31 20.17 7.89 6.25
C TYR A 31 21.27 7.53 7.25
N GLY A 32 22.44 7.07 6.76
CA GLY A 32 23.62 6.82 7.59
C GLY A 32 23.55 5.54 8.42
N THR A 33 22.64 4.62 8.10
CA THR A 33 22.53 3.33 8.79
C THR A 33 22.96 2.20 7.86
N SER A 34 23.83 1.30 8.33
CA SER A 34 24.21 0.07 7.61
C SER A 34 23.27 -1.08 7.97
N PHE A 35 21.95 -0.84 7.89
CA PHE A 35 20.95 -1.85 8.22
C PHE A 35 20.81 -2.85 7.07
N ASP A 36 21.08 -4.12 7.35
CA ASP A 36 20.78 -5.22 6.43
C ASP A 36 19.29 -5.59 6.59
N TYR A 37 18.47 -5.12 5.65
CA TYR A 37 17.03 -5.31 5.73
C TYR A 37 16.66 -6.79 5.70
N ASN A 38 15.88 -7.23 6.68
CA ASN A 38 15.31 -8.56 6.76
C ASN A 38 13.85 -8.43 7.20
N SER A 39 12.91 -8.87 6.36
CA SER A 39 11.48 -8.68 6.62
C SER A 39 11.03 -9.37 7.89
N GLN A 40 11.51 -10.61 8.15
CA GLN A 40 11.18 -11.37 9.36
C GLN A 40 11.62 -10.63 10.63
N LYS A 41 12.85 -10.09 10.66
CA LYS A 41 13.35 -9.33 11.81
C LYS A 41 12.55 -8.04 12.04
N ILE A 42 12.18 -7.34 10.97
CA ILE A 42 11.33 -6.14 11.05
C ILE A 42 9.95 -6.51 11.61
N ASN A 43 9.35 -7.58 11.08
CA ASN A 43 8.05 -8.10 11.54
C ASN A 43 8.09 -8.45 13.03
N GLU A 44 9.06 -9.27 13.46
CA GLU A 44 9.23 -9.67 14.85
C GLU A 44 9.42 -8.48 15.79
N ALA A 45 10.25 -7.51 15.39
CA ALA A 45 10.57 -6.38 16.24
C ALA A 45 9.42 -5.38 16.39
N LEU A 46 8.63 -5.17 15.33
CA LEU A 46 7.50 -4.25 15.38
C LEU A 46 6.23 -4.89 15.95
N LYS A 47 6.05 -6.22 15.81
CA LYS A 47 4.81 -6.93 16.19
C LYS A 47 4.31 -6.68 17.61
N ASN A 48 5.21 -6.47 18.56
CA ASN A 48 4.88 -6.27 19.98
C ASN A 48 4.79 -4.79 20.39
N THR A 49 4.70 -3.88 19.42
CA THR A 49 4.53 -2.46 19.71
C THR A 49 3.14 -2.22 20.30
N PRO A 50 3.01 -1.62 21.51
CA PRO A 50 1.73 -1.48 22.20
C PRO A 50 0.83 -0.37 21.63
N PHE A 51 1.36 0.53 20.81
CA PHE A 51 0.62 1.69 20.31
C PHE A 51 -0.25 1.34 19.12
N ASP A 52 -1.57 1.48 19.28
CA ASP A 52 -2.56 1.30 18.22
C ASP A 52 -3.10 2.67 17.78
N ASP A 53 -2.95 3.01 16.50
CA ASP A 53 -3.52 4.21 15.88
C ASP A 53 -4.86 3.97 15.18
N GLY A 54 -5.37 2.74 15.17
CA GLY A 54 -6.61 2.37 14.49
C GLY A 54 -6.50 2.37 12.97
N THR A 55 -5.28 2.32 12.42
CA THR A 55 -5.01 2.28 10.98
C THR A 55 -4.44 0.93 10.53
N GLU A 56 -4.34 0.72 9.23
CA GLU A 56 -3.67 -0.41 8.60
C GLU A 56 -2.22 -0.60 9.05
N VAL A 57 -1.52 0.47 9.46
CA VAL A 57 -0.16 0.39 10.05
C VAL A 57 -0.15 -0.48 11.30
N SER A 58 -1.09 -0.23 12.23
CA SER A 58 -1.17 -1.00 13.47
C SER A 58 -1.61 -2.44 13.22
N VAL A 59 -2.56 -2.66 12.30
CA VAL A 59 -3.05 -4.00 11.95
C VAL A 59 -1.95 -4.84 11.30
N ASN A 60 -1.28 -4.34 10.26
CA ASN A 60 -0.21 -5.06 9.57
C ASN A 60 0.98 -5.36 10.46
N ARG A 61 1.27 -4.46 11.39
CA ARG A 61 2.28 -4.66 12.43
C ARG A 61 1.92 -5.81 13.35
N ASN A 62 0.70 -5.84 13.87
CA ASN A 62 0.24 -6.90 14.77
C ASN A 62 0.18 -8.27 14.05
N GLU A 63 -0.18 -8.27 12.76
CA GLU A 63 -0.13 -9.47 11.90
C GLU A 63 1.30 -9.89 11.56
N GLY A 64 2.29 -9.00 11.70
CA GLY A 64 3.69 -9.29 11.44
C GLY A 64 4.00 -9.43 9.95
N ILE A 65 3.46 -8.53 9.12
CA ILE A 65 3.66 -8.53 7.66
C ILE A 65 4.25 -7.23 7.11
N VAL A 66 4.46 -6.22 7.95
CA VAL A 66 4.97 -4.87 7.59
C VAL A 66 6.25 -4.94 6.75
N GLY A 67 7.16 -5.84 7.11
CA GLY A 67 8.44 -6.02 6.44
C GLY A 67 8.34 -6.67 5.05
N ASP A 68 7.22 -7.31 4.74
CA ASP A 68 6.98 -7.99 3.47
C ASP A 68 6.25 -7.11 2.44
N LEU A 69 5.80 -5.93 2.85
CA LEU A 69 5.03 -4.98 2.06
C LEU A 69 5.84 -3.70 1.82
N PHE A 70 5.59 -3.04 0.69
CA PHE A 70 6.13 -1.70 0.45
C PHE A 70 5.28 -0.68 1.17
N GLU A 71 5.90 0.29 1.85
CA GLU A 71 5.17 1.33 2.58
C GLU A 71 4.01 0.73 3.40
N ASN A 72 4.27 -0.30 4.22
CA ASN A 72 3.32 -0.98 5.11
C ASN A 72 2.26 -1.89 4.49
N ASP A 73 1.62 -1.50 3.40
CA ASP A 73 0.34 -2.06 2.90
C ASP A 73 0.29 -2.21 1.38
N ILE A 74 1.37 -1.87 0.66
CA ILE A 74 1.41 -2.01 -0.80
C ILE A 74 2.08 -3.33 -1.18
N LEU A 75 1.28 -4.23 -1.76
CA LEU A 75 1.80 -5.42 -2.42
C LEU A 75 2.25 -5.06 -3.85
N LEU A 76 3.56 -4.92 -4.03
CA LEU A 76 4.13 -4.60 -5.33
C LEU A 76 4.07 -5.78 -6.30
N THR A 77 3.73 -5.49 -7.54
CA THR A 77 4.05 -6.38 -8.66
C THR A 77 5.53 -6.31 -8.99
N LEU A 78 6.05 -7.33 -9.70
CA LEU A 78 7.44 -7.36 -10.11
C LEU A 78 7.87 -6.13 -10.94
N PRO A 79 7.10 -5.67 -11.95
CA PRO A 79 7.40 -4.43 -12.67
C PRO A 79 7.46 -3.21 -11.75
N GLN A 80 6.53 -3.07 -10.81
CA GLN A 80 6.51 -1.95 -9.87
C GLN A 80 7.72 -1.97 -8.93
N ALA A 81 8.11 -3.13 -8.40
CA ALA A 81 9.28 -3.28 -7.55
C ALA A 81 10.58 -2.90 -8.27
N LYS A 82 10.73 -3.26 -9.56
CA LYS A 82 11.87 -2.87 -10.41
C LYS A 82 11.95 -1.35 -10.57
N VAL A 83 10.81 -0.70 -10.83
CA VAL A 83 10.71 0.76 -10.97
C VAL A 83 11.06 1.46 -9.65
N ILE A 84 10.49 1.02 -8.53
CA ILE A 84 10.71 1.61 -7.19
C ILE A 84 12.20 1.55 -6.79
N LEU A 85 12.88 0.44 -7.06
CA LEU A 85 14.30 0.31 -6.77
C LEU A 85 15.18 1.28 -7.59
N GLN A 86 14.72 1.71 -8.76
CA GLN A 86 15.38 2.73 -9.58
C GLN A 86 15.06 4.15 -9.09
N GLU A 87 13.83 4.38 -8.61
CA GLU A 87 13.36 5.69 -8.12
C GLU A 87 14.18 6.23 -6.95
N ILE A 88 14.72 5.38 -6.08
CA ILE A 88 15.51 5.81 -4.91
C ILE A 88 16.75 6.65 -5.27
N LYS A 89 17.15 6.67 -6.54
CA LYS A 89 18.23 7.52 -7.07
C LYS A 89 17.77 8.92 -7.53
N SER A 90 16.47 9.15 -7.65
CA SER A 90 15.86 10.36 -8.23
C SER A 90 15.28 11.29 -7.15
N LYS A 91 15.32 12.61 -7.37
CA LYS A 91 14.82 13.65 -6.43
C LYS A 91 13.78 14.57 -7.09
N GLN A 92 12.65 14.06 -7.56
CA GLN A 92 11.69 14.91 -8.30
C GLN A 92 10.21 14.48 -8.15
N LYS A 93 9.30 15.43 -8.39
CA LYS A 93 7.94 15.62 -7.85
C LYS A 93 6.74 14.70 -8.27
N ARG A 94 5.89 14.02 -7.44
CA ARG A 94 4.40 13.71 -7.57
C ARG A 94 3.81 12.53 -6.69
N GLN A 95 2.48 12.20 -6.74
CA GLN A 95 1.73 11.18 -5.93
C GLN A 95 1.11 9.96 -6.65
N ALA A 96 0.15 10.10 -7.59
CA ALA A 96 -0.67 9.03 -8.17
C ALA A 96 -0.01 8.33 -9.36
N ILE A 97 -0.17 7.03 -9.57
CA ILE A 97 0.54 6.32 -10.65
C ILE A 97 0.28 6.95 -12.04
N ARG A 98 1.32 7.16 -12.84
CA ARG A 98 1.22 7.92 -14.10
C ARG A 98 1.02 7.03 -15.33
N ALA A 99 1.51 5.80 -15.30
CA ALA A 99 1.52 4.94 -16.48
C ALA A 99 0.12 4.38 -16.75
N LYS A 100 -0.40 4.59 -17.97
CA LYS A 100 -1.80 4.36 -18.36
C LYS A 100 -2.21 2.90 -18.24
N GLU A 101 -1.27 1.98 -18.33
CA GLU A 101 -1.47 0.55 -18.15
C GLU A 101 -2.00 0.18 -16.75
N TYR A 102 -1.71 1.02 -15.74
CA TYR A 102 -2.21 0.85 -14.38
C TYR A 102 -3.57 1.53 -14.13
N PHE A 103 -4.16 2.15 -15.15
CA PHE A 103 -5.52 2.71 -15.04
C PHE A 103 -6.55 1.67 -15.43
N TRP A 104 -7.64 1.62 -14.67
CA TRP A 104 -8.80 0.83 -15.03
C TRP A 104 -9.38 1.33 -16.36
N PRO A 105 -9.64 0.44 -17.33
CA PRO A 105 -10.07 0.84 -18.68
C PRO A 105 -11.47 1.46 -18.71
N THR A 106 -12.26 1.23 -17.66
CA THR A 106 -13.58 1.85 -17.47
C THR A 106 -13.72 2.32 -16.04
N THR A 107 -14.67 3.22 -15.78
CA THR A 107 -15.01 3.63 -14.42
C THR A 107 -15.80 2.56 -13.65
N THR A 108 -16.22 1.47 -14.29
CA THR A 108 -16.88 0.33 -13.62
C THR A 108 -15.88 -0.79 -13.38
N ILE A 109 -15.67 -1.12 -12.11
CA ILE A 109 -14.79 -2.19 -11.68
C ILE A 109 -15.64 -3.32 -11.10
N PHE A 110 -15.44 -4.54 -11.63
CA PHE A 110 -16.09 -5.72 -11.09
C PHE A 110 -15.38 -6.18 -9.82
N TYR A 111 -16.13 -6.71 -8.85
CA TYR A 111 -15.54 -7.30 -7.66
C TYR A 111 -16.23 -8.58 -7.21
N THR A 112 -15.49 -9.41 -6.48
CA THR A 112 -15.95 -10.66 -5.88
C THR A 112 -15.38 -10.83 -4.47
N PHE A 113 -15.95 -11.75 -3.69
CA PHE A 113 -15.52 -12.07 -2.33
C PHE A 113 -14.99 -13.49 -2.25
N GLY A 114 -13.84 -13.67 -1.59
CA GLY A 114 -13.23 -14.97 -1.34
C GLY A 114 -13.89 -15.76 -0.21
N ILE A 115 -14.69 -15.11 0.64
CA ILE A 115 -15.41 -15.75 1.74
C ILE A 115 -16.88 -15.30 1.80
N SER A 116 -17.73 -16.20 2.29
CA SER A 116 -19.15 -15.91 2.55
C SER A 116 -19.35 -15.48 4.01
N ASP A 117 -19.01 -14.22 4.31
CA ASP A 117 -19.28 -13.57 5.60
C ASP A 117 -20.10 -12.30 5.36
N ALA A 118 -21.39 -12.34 5.70
CA ALA A 118 -22.32 -11.25 5.41
C ALA A 118 -21.94 -9.92 6.08
N ARG A 119 -21.36 -9.95 7.28
CA ARG A 119 -20.95 -8.73 8.01
C ARG A 119 -19.73 -8.10 7.32
N TRP A 120 -18.73 -8.92 7.01
CA TRP A 120 -17.51 -8.48 6.33
C TRP A 120 -17.79 -7.99 4.90
N GLN A 121 -18.63 -8.70 4.15
CA GLN A 121 -19.06 -8.26 2.81
C GLN A 121 -19.85 -6.94 2.86
N ASN A 122 -20.73 -6.77 3.85
CA ASN A 122 -21.53 -5.56 3.97
C ASN A 122 -20.68 -4.32 4.27
N ILE A 123 -19.66 -4.44 5.14
CA ILE A 123 -18.79 -3.29 5.43
C ILE A 123 -17.91 -2.91 4.22
N ILE A 124 -17.45 -3.89 3.44
CA ILE A 124 -16.78 -3.62 2.16
C ILE A 124 -17.72 -2.88 1.20
N LYS A 125 -18.96 -3.35 1.06
CA LYS A 125 -19.98 -2.68 0.23
C LYS A 125 -20.24 -1.25 0.68
N LEU A 126 -20.20 -0.95 1.98
CA LEU A 126 -20.34 0.42 2.50
C LEU A 126 -19.14 1.31 2.10
N GLY A 127 -17.91 0.80 2.19
CA GLY A 127 -16.71 1.52 1.72
C GLY A 127 -16.75 1.80 0.22
N LEU A 128 -17.13 0.81 -0.59
CA LEU A 128 -17.30 0.98 -2.04
C LEU A 128 -18.38 2.03 -2.35
N LYS A 129 -19.55 1.95 -1.72
CA LYS A 129 -20.62 2.96 -1.87
C LYS A 129 -20.16 4.37 -1.48
N HIS A 130 -19.29 4.49 -0.47
CA HIS A 130 -18.73 5.79 -0.10
C HIS A 130 -17.90 6.37 -1.27
N ILE A 131 -17.02 5.58 -1.89
CA ILE A 131 -16.24 5.99 -3.06
C ILE A 131 -17.15 6.36 -4.23
N GLU A 132 -18.19 5.56 -4.51
CA GLU A 132 -19.17 5.86 -5.56
C GLU A 132 -19.90 7.19 -5.32
N SER A 133 -20.17 7.54 -4.06
CA SER A 133 -20.84 8.78 -3.70
C SER A 133 -19.99 10.05 -3.90
N LYS A 134 -18.66 9.88 -4.03
CA LYS A 134 -17.69 10.98 -4.15
C LYS A 134 -16.96 11.04 -5.48
N THR A 135 -17.10 10.00 -6.31
CA THR A 135 -16.32 9.86 -7.55
C THR A 135 -17.19 9.36 -8.71
N CYS A 136 -16.62 9.33 -9.91
CA CYS A 136 -17.24 8.69 -11.06
C CYS A 136 -17.04 7.16 -11.10
N MET A 137 -16.28 6.60 -10.15
CA MET A 137 -16.04 5.16 -10.07
C MET A 137 -17.30 4.43 -9.64
N ARG A 138 -17.50 3.23 -10.18
CA ARG A 138 -18.64 2.34 -9.93
C ARG A 138 -18.11 0.94 -9.65
N PHE A 139 -18.71 0.26 -8.69
CA PHE A 139 -18.31 -1.08 -8.29
C PHE A 139 -19.47 -2.05 -8.46
N LYS A 140 -19.27 -3.07 -9.29
CA LYS A 140 -20.31 -4.06 -9.60
C LYS A 140 -19.90 -5.44 -9.08
N GLU A 141 -20.69 -5.99 -8.16
CA GLU A 141 -20.48 -7.37 -7.73
C GLU A 141 -20.73 -8.32 -8.90
N GLY A 142 -19.78 -9.19 -9.19
CA GLY A 142 -19.88 -10.16 -10.28
C GLY A 142 -18.54 -10.63 -10.80
N ILE A 143 -18.56 -11.80 -11.42
CA ILE A 143 -17.37 -12.40 -12.04
C ILE A 143 -17.07 -11.67 -13.35
N ALA A 144 -15.82 -11.26 -13.52
CA ALA A 144 -15.30 -10.71 -14.75
C ALA A 144 -13.90 -11.25 -15.00
N ARG A 145 -13.39 -11.09 -16.24
CA ARG A 145 -11.98 -11.43 -16.54
C ARG A 145 -11.02 -10.63 -15.66
N GLU A 146 -11.39 -9.39 -15.36
CA GLU A 146 -10.59 -8.47 -14.57
C GLU A 146 -11.45 -7.78 -13.53
N GLY A 147 -10.90 -7.59 -12.34
CA GLY A 147 -11.65 -7.06 -11.22
C GLY A 147 -10.89 -7.19 -9.91
N ILE A 148 -11.56 -6.80 -8.84
CA ILE A 148 -11.05 -6.87 -7.48
C ILE A 148 -11.57 -8.16 -6.82
N PHE A 149 -10.66 -8.95 -6.26
CA PHE A 149 -10.98 -10.08 -5.42
C PHE A 149 -10.68 -9.72 -3.97
N PHE A 150 -11.73 -9.45 -3.18
CA PHE A 150 -11.58 -9.21 -1.75
C PHE A 150 -11.37 -10.54 -1.04
N THR A 151 -10.32 -10.64 -0.23
CA THR A 151 -10.05 -11.80 0.63
C THR A 151 -9.86 -11.39 2.08
N ARG A 152 -10.11 -12.32 3.00
CA ARG A 152 -9.79 -12.15 4.43
C ARG A 152 -8.42 -12.78 4.71
N GLY A 153 -7.38 -12.13 4.19
CA GLY A 153 -5.99 -12.54 4.38
C GLY A 153 -5.38 -12.03 5.70
N HIS A 154 -4.06 -12.16 5.81
CA HIS A 154 -3.29 -11.52 6.87
C HIS A 154 -3.12 -10.03 6.54
N GLY A 155 -3.55 -9.17 7.46
CA GLY A 155 -3.47 -7.71 7.37
C GLY A 155 -4.31 -7.05 6.27
N CYS A 156 -4.07 -5.76 6.07
CA CYS A 156 -4.73 -4.86 5.14
C CYS A 156 -3.71 -4.47 4.08
N TRP A 157 -3.96 -4.82 2.81
CA TRP A 157 -3.05 -4.46 1.74
C TRP A 157 -3.69 -4.58 0.36
N SER A 158 -3.10 -3.88 -0.59
CA SER A 158 -3.55 -3.79 -1.96
C SER A 158 -2.38 -3.54 -2.91
N ALA A 159 -2.56 -3.86 -4.19
CA ALA A 159 -1.64 -3.40 -5.23
C ALA A 159 -2.01 -1.98 -5.67
N VAL A 160 -1.04 -1.19 -6.13
CA VAL A 160 -1.33 0.15 -6.65
C VAL A 160 -1.74 0.10 -8.11
N GLY A 161 -2.95 0.59 -8.39
CA GLY A 161 -3.54 0.61 -9.71
C GLY A 161 -3.98 -0.78 -10.19
N ARG A 162 -4.31 -0.84 -11.46
CA ARG A 162 -4.73 -2.04 -12.16
C ARG A 162 -3.52 -2.91 -12.50
N ILE A 163 -3.54 -4.18 -12.07
CA ILE A 163 -2.44 -5.13 -12.36
C ILE A 163 -2.78 -6.21 -13.41
N GLY A 164 -4.04 -6.24 -13.86
CA GLY A 164 -4.54 -7.31 -14.75
C GLY A 164 -5.20 -8.45 -13.98
N GLY A 165 -6.11 -9.18 -14.66
CA GLY A 165 -6.80 -10.32 -14.05
C GLY A 165 -7.61 -9.96 -12.80
N GLN A 166 -7.85 -10.96 -11.93
CA GLN A 166 -8.45 -10.73 -10.60
C GLN A 166 -7.34 -10.33 -9.62
N GLN A 167 -7.31 -9.06 -9.23
CA GLN A 167 -6.31 -8.56 -8.29
C GLN A 167 -6.83 -8.62 -6.86
N VAL A 168 -5.99 -9.09 -5.95
CA VAL A 168 -6.37 -9.31 -4.57
C VAL A 168 -6.29 -8.01 -3.77
N ILE A 169 -7.31 -7.75 -2.95
CA ILE A 169 -7.24 -6.81 -1.83
C ILE A 169 -7.47 -7.62 -0.56
N SER A 170 -6.53 -7.56 0.39
CA SER A 170 -6.69 -8.18 1.70
C SER A 170 -7.41 -7.22 2.63
N ILE A 171 -8.60 -7.61 3.09
CA ILE A 171 -9.29 -6.98 4.22
C ILE A 171 -9.33 -8.03 5.32
N GLY A 172 -8.20 -8.19 6.03
CA GLY A 172 -8.03 -9.15 7.10
C GLY A 172 -8.84 -8.85 8.37
N TYR A 173 -8.55 -9.58 9.44
CA TYR A 173 -9.06 -9.24 10.77
C TYR A 173 -8.46 -7.90 11.23
N GLY A 174 -9.29 -6.99 11.75
CA GLY A 174 -8.88 -5.64 12.14
C GLY A 174 -8.93 -4.61 11.00
N CYS A 175 -9.05 -5.05 9.74
CA CYS A 175 -9.17 -4.17 8.57
C CYS A 175 -10.62 -3.78 8.24
N ASP A 176 -11.60 -4.26 9.01
CA ASP A 176 -13.03 -4.08 8.78
C ASP A 176 -13.54 -2.71 9.26
N SER A 177 -12.77 -1.65 9.00
CA SER A 177 -13.22 -0.26 9.13
C SER A 177 -13.49 0.32 7.74
N ILE A 178 -14.50 1.18 7.63
CA ILE A 178 -14.83 1.83 6.35
C ILE A 178 -13.62 2.64 5.84
N GLY A 179 -12.84 3.23 6.74
CA GLY A 179 -11.66 4.01 6.38
C GLY A 179 -10.58 3.15 5.72
N ILE A 180 -10.19 2.05 6.36
CA ILE A 180 -9.18 1.12 5.82
C ILE A 180 -9.64 0.54 4.48
N ILE A 181 -10.92 0.15 4.36
CA ILE A 181 -11.46 -0.37 3.10
C ILE A 181 -11.33 0.67 1.98
N ILE A 182 -11.67 1.94 2.25
CA ILE A 182 -11.53 3.00 1.25
C ILE A 182 -10.06 3.19 0.88
N HIS A 183 -9.15 3.18 1.86
CA HIS A 183 -7.70 3.29 1.65
C HIS A 183 -7.18 2.22 0.68
N GLU A 184 -7.45 0.95 0.96
CA GLU A 184 -6.99 -0.17 0.13
C GLU A 184 -7.58 -0.17 -1.28
N VAL A 185 -8.84 0.28 -1.41
CA VAL A 185 -9.47 0.44 -2.72
C VAL A 185 -8.85 1.62 -3.47
N LEU A 186 -8.50 2.72 -2.80
CA LEU A 186 -7.81 3.85 -3.43
C LEU A 186 -6.41 3.49 -3.93
N HIS A 187 -5.69 2.60 -3.22
CA HIS A 187 -4.49 1.94 -3.78
C HIS A 187 -4.81 1.23 -5.08
N ALA A 188 -5.81 0.34 -5.09
CA ALA A 188 -6.21 -0.38 -6.31
C ALA A 188 -6.67 0.56 -7.45
N LEU A 189 -7.14 1.77 -7.13
CA LEU A 189 -7.47 2.81 -8.10
C LEU A 189 -6.26 3.59 -8.62
N GLY A 190 -5.08 3.46 -8.00
CA GLY A 190 -3.82 4.02 -8.48
C GLY A 190 -3.20 5.09 -7.58
N LEU A 191 -3.69 5.28 -6.35
CA LEU A 191 -3.12 6.24 -5.41
C LEU A 191 -1.99 5.63 -4.60
N TRP A 192 -0.88 6.35 -4.50
CA TRP A 192 0.16 6.11 -3.49
C TRP A 192 -0.11 6.99 -2.26
N HIS A 193 0.63 6.76 -1.18
CA HIS A 193 0.48 7.53 0.04
C HIS A 193 0.76 9.04 -0.12
N GLU A 194 0.04 9.86 0.63
CA GLU A 194 0.18 11.32 0.63
C GLU A 194 1.54 11.77 1.17
N GLN A 195 2.08 11.14 2.24
CA GLN A 195 3.40 11.50 2.77
C GLN A 195 4.56 11.11 1.84
N SER A 196 4.33 10.24 0.86
CA SER A 196 5.31 9.87 -0.16
C SER A 196 5.40 10.92 -1.27
N ARG A 197 4.45 11.86 -1.30
CA ARG A 197 4.48 13.00 -2.22
C ARG A 197 5.78 13.74 -2.11
N THR A 198 6.15 14.33 -3.20
CA THR A 198 7.47 14.93 -3.28
C THR A 198 7.59 16.35 -2.78
N ASP A 199 6.45 17.03 -2.73
CA ASP A 199 6.26 18.34 -2.14
C ASP A 199 5.93 18.23 -0.65
N ARG A 200 5.89 17.02 -0.06
CA ARG A 200 5.57 16.79 1.35
C ARG A 200 6.45 17.59 2.32
N ASP A 201 7.72 17.81 2.00
CA ASP A 201 8.64 18.58 2.85
C ASP A 201 8.25 20.08 2.97
N ASN A 202 7.29 20.57 2.17
CA ASN A 202 6.70 21.91 2.35
C ASN A 202 5.57 21.94 3.40
N PHE A 203 5.07 20.78 3.83
CA PHE A 203 3.88 20.65 4.68
C PHE A 203 4.15 19.84 5.95
N VAL A 204 5.05 18.86 5.89
CA VAL A 204 5.38 17.96 7.01
C VAL A 204 6.89 17.81 7.17
N GLN A 205 7.34 17.58 8.40
CA GLN A 205 8.72 17.26 8.71
C GLN A 205 8.83 15.79 9.12
N ILE A 206 9.63 15.02 8.40
CA ILE A 206 9.94 13.63 8.77
C ILE A 206 11.12 13.62 9.73
N ILE A 207 10.88 13.18 10.97
CA ILE A 207 11.91 13.08 12.02
C ILE A 207 12.60 11.71 11.89
N PHE A 208 13.50 11.55 10.91
CA PHE A 208 14.16 10.27 10.60
C PHE A 208 14.87 9.59 11.79
N ARG A 209 15.33 10.35 12.78
CA ARG A 209 15.94 9.81 14.01
C ARG A 209 14.96 9.09 14.94
N ASN A 210 13.65 9.31 14.77
CA ASN A 210 12.59 8.67 15.56
C ASN A 210 11.97 7.47 14.82
N ILE A 211 12.32 7.26 13.55
CA ILE A 211 11.80 6.15 12.75
C ILE A 211 12.55 4.87 13.11
N TYR A 212 11.83 3.77 13.29
CA TYR A 212 12.40 2.45 13.58
C TYR A 212 13.43 2.08 12.51
N GLN A 213 14.61 1.66 12.95
CA GLN A 213 15.74 1.41 12.04
C GLN A 213 15.40 0.31 11.01
N GLY A 214 15.65 0.61 9.73
CA GLY A 214 15.30 -0.26 8.60
C GLY A 214 13.98 0.10 7.92
N THR A 215 13.13 0.90 8.56
CA THR A 215 11.81 1.31 8.01
C THR A 215 11.80 2.71 7.41
N GLN A 216 12.93 3.43 7.41
CA GLN A 216 13.02 4.78 6.83
C GLN A 216 12.64 4.83 5.35
N GLY A 217 12.76 3.70 4.64
CA GLY A 217 12.28 3.55 3.26
C GLY A 217 10.78 3.83 3.08
N ASN A 218 9.96 3.64 4.11
CA ASN A 218 8.51 3.92 4.08
C ASN A 218 8.19 5.43 3.99
N PHE A 219 9.20 6.28 4.17
CA PHE A 219 9.09 7.73 4.08
C PHE A 219 9.89 8.30 2.93
N GLU A 220 10.41 7.47 2.03
CA GLU A 220 11.01 7.97 0.81
C GLU A 220 9.99 8.68 -0.07
N LYS A 221 10.46 9.65 -0.84
CA LYS A 221 9.60 10.36 -1.80
C LYS A 221 9.47 9.53 -3.07
N ARG A 222 8.28 9.54 -3.67
CA ARG A 222 8.06 9.02 -5.03
C ARG A 222 8.77 9.86 -6.09
N SER A 223 8.87 9.34 -7.31
CA SER A 223 9.46 10.06 -8.45
C SER A 223 8.43 10.69 -9.39
N VAL A 224 8.69 11.92 -9.91
CA VAL A 224 7.93 12.61 -11.00
C VAL A 224 7.58 11.71 -12.17
N TYR A 225 8.49 10.78 -12.48
CA TYR A 225 8.39 10.04 -13.73
C TYR A 225 7.21 9.07 -13.69
N ASN A 226 6.88 8.57 -12.48
CA ASN A 226 5.89 7.52 -12.30
C ASN A 226 4.68 7.97 -11.51
N THR A 227 4.64 9.22 -11.07
CA THR A 227 3.54 9.75 -10.27
C THR A 227 2.93 11.03 -10.84
N ASP A 228 1.72 11.43 -10.43
CA ASP A 228 1.03 12.71 -10.70
C ASP A 228 0.26 13.23 -9.46
N ASN A 229 0.35 14.52 -9.13
CA ASN A 229 -0.43 15.12 -8.05
C ASN A 229 -1.85 15.49 -8.48
N MET A 230 -2.20 15.30 -9.76
CA MET A 230 -3.50 15.64 -10.34
C MET A 230 -3.92 17.10 -10.07
N ASN A 231 -2.93 17.99 -9.97
CA ASN A 231 -3.06 19.40 -9.56
C ASN A 231 -3.82 19.62 -8.23
N GLN A 232 -3.83 18.63 -7.34
CA GLN A 232 -4.45 18.75 -6.03
C GLN A 232 -3.45 19.31 -5.00
N PRO A 233 -3.92 20.16 -4.06
CA PRO A 233 -3.13 20.58 -2.92
C PRO A 233 -2.75 19.38 -2.05
N TYR A 234 -1.72 19.54 -1.22
CA TYR A 234 -1.36 18.54 -0.23
C TYR A 234 -2.46 18.45 0.83
N ASP A 235 -2.94 17.24 1.12
CA ASP A 235 -4.05 17.02 2.04
C ASP A 235 -3.61 16.27 3.31
N LEU A 236 -3.42 17.03 4.41
CA LEU A 236 -3.07 16.47 5.72
C LEU A 236 -4.17 15.57 6.31
N GLY A 237 -5.41 15.70 5.85
CA GLY A 237 -6.55 14.87 6.24
C GLY A 237 -6.84 13.73 5.26
N SER A 238 -5.97 13.54 4.25
CA SER A 238 -6.12 12.49 3.25
C SER A 238 -6.14 11.14 3.93
N ILE A 239 -7.07 10.29 3.52
CA ILE A 239 -7.12 8.90 3.97
C ILE A 239 -5.87 8.12 3.57
N MET A 240 -5.11 8.61 2.59
CA MET A 240 -3.85 8.05 2.13
C MET A 240 -2.63 8.61 2.91
N HIS A 241 -2.83 9.41 3.96
CA HIS A 241 -1.74 10.01 4.73
C HIS A 241 -1.47 9.22 6.01
N TYR A 242 -0.21 8.85 6.26
CA TYR A 242 0.18 8.22 7.52
C TYR A 242 -0.09 9.10 8.75
N GLY A 243 -0.43 8.45 9.87
CA GLY A 243 -0.50 9.12 11.17
C GLY A 243 0.86 9.64 11.64
N PRO A 244 0.89 10.63 12.55
CA PRO A 244 2.13 11.27 13.02
C PRO A 244 3.08 10.33 13.78
N LYS A 245 2.57 9.17 14.25
CA LYS A 245 3.32 8.16 15.00
C LYS A 245 3.63 6.91 14.18
N ALA A 246 3.37 6.93 12.87
CA ALA A 246 3.69 5.79 12.00
C ALA A 246 5.21 5.48 12.09
N PHE A 247 5.54 4.21 12.33
CA PHE A 247 6.92 3.70 12.40
C PHE A 247 7.84 4.33 13.46
N THR A 248 7.31 5.07 14.43
CA THR A 248 8.15 5.58 15.53
C THR A 248 8.56 4.44 16.47
N PHE A 249 9.74 4.54 17.08
CA PHE A 249 10.08 3.70 18.25
C PHE A 249 9.80 4.42 19.58
N ASP A 250 9.49 5.72 19.54
CA ASP A 250 9.13 6.54 20.69
C ASP A 250 7.71 7.11 20.49
N TYR A 251 6.75 6.54 21.22
CA TYR A 251 5.33 6.92 21.16
C TYR A 251 4.96 8.02 22.15
N SER A 252 5.92 8.49 22.96
CA SER A 252 5.72 9.60 23.89
C SER A 252 5.72 10.97 23.20
N ARG A 253 6.06 11.02 21.90
CA ARG A 253 6.23 12.22 21.10
C ARG A 253 5.43 12.16 19.81
#